data_AF-A0A2N3CZY6-F1
#
_entry.id   AF-A0A2N3CZY6-F1
#
_cell.length_a   1.000
_cell.length_b   1.000
_cell.length_c   1.000
_cell.angle_alpha   90.00
_cell.angle_beta   90.00
_cell.angle_gamma   90.00
#
_symmetry.space_group_name_H-M   'P 1'
#
loop_
_entity.id
_entity.type
_entity.pdbx_description
1 polymer ?
#
loop_
_entity_poly.entity_id
_entity_poly.type
_entity_poly.pdbx_seq_one_letter_code
_entity_poly.pdbx_strand_id
1 'polypeptide(L)'
;MSAPANVLAQLMAQGSAAGADVATLRAIAEEAGALGASRALTRLGLDDADAGKDMEELRELLGAWRDAKRSAVKAVAGWVVRMVLALVMVGIAVKLGFWGVGR
;
A
#
# COMPACT_ATOMS: atom_id res chain seq x y z
N MET A 1 17.23 15.97 6.72
CA MET A 1 17.13 17.08 7.69
C MET A 1 15.72 17.65 7.58
N SER A 2 14.78 17.12 8.36
CA SER A 2 13.34 17.41 8.22
C SER A 2 12.93 18.51 9.20
N ALA A 3 12.12 19.46 8.75
CA ALA A 3 11.73 20.71 9.42
C ALA A 3 10.92 20.65 10.75
N PRO A 4 10.52 19.49 11.32
CA PRO A 4 10.02 19.44 12.70
C PRO A 4 11.05 18.95 13.73
N ALA A 5 12.00 18.08 13.33
CA ALA A 5 13.02 17.56 14.25
C ALA A 5 14.02 18.66 14.66
N ASN A 6 14.30 19.59 13.74
CA ASN A 6 15.07 20.80 14.02
C ASN A 6 14.34 21.74 15.01
N VAL A 7 13.00 21.84 14.97
CA VAL A 7 12.23 22.70 15.87
C VAL A 7 12.26 22.14 17.29
N LEU A 8 12.02 20.84 17.48
CA LEU A 8 12.12 20.23 18.81
C LEU A 8 13.54 20.33 19.38
N ALA A 9 14.56 20.06 18.57
CA ALA A 9 15.95 20.23 18.98
C ALA A 9 16.29 21.69 19.36
N GLN A 10 15.79 22.68 18.61
CA GLN A 10 15.93 24.10 18.96
C GLN A 10 15.24 24.45 20.27
N LEU A 11 14.02 23.95 20.50
CA LEU A 11 13.28 24.18 21.75
C LEU A 11 13.97 23.53 22.96
N MET A 12 14.53 22.33 22.80
CA MET A 12 15.33 21.69 23.85
C MET A 12 16.60 22.48 24.15
N ALA A 13 17.30 22.96 23.12
CA ALA A 13 18.48 23.81 23.29
C ALA A 13 18.14 25.12 24.01
N GLN A 14 17.04 25.79 23.64
CA GLN A 14 16.55 26.99 24.33
C GLN A 14 16.17 26.71 25.79
N GLY A 15 15.47 25.61 26.06
CA GLY A 15 15.12 25.18 27.42
C GLY A 15 16.35 24.94 28.28
N SER A 16 17.36 24.24 27.73
CA SER A 16 18.62 24.02 28.44
C SER A 16 19.40 25.31 28.69
N ALA A 17 19.40 26.25 27.73
CA ALA A 17 20.03 27.56 27.88
C ALA A 17 19.32 28.42 28.93
N ALA A 18 18.02 28.22 29.12
CA ALA A 18 17.22 28.83 30.19
C ALA A 18 17.37 28.11 31.55
N GLY A 19 18.20 27.07 31.65
CA GLY A 19 18.51 26.36 32.90
C GLY A 19 17.65 25.13 33.18
N ALA A 20 16.79 24.70 32.24
CA ALA A 20 16.06 23.45 32.38
C ALA A 20 17.00 22.24 32.22
N ASP A 21 16.83 21.23 33.07
CA ASP A 21 17.59 19.99 32.98
C ASP A 21 17.25 19.21 31.70
N VAL A 22 18.28 18.69 31.02
CA VAL A 22 18.14 18.01 29.73
C VAL A 22 17.40 16.68 29.87
N ALA A 23 17.59 15.95 30.98
CA ALA A 23 16.87 14.70 31.21
C ALA A 23 15.36 14.97 31.38
N THR A 24 15.02 16.04 32.09
CA THR A 24 13.63 16.50 32.25
C THR A 24 13.00 16.88 30.90
N LEU A 25 13.69 17.65 30.06
CA LEU A 25 13.20 18.02 28.72
C LEU A 25 12.99 16.79 27.83
N ARG A 26 13.89 15.81 27.91
CA ARG A 26 13.76 14.55 27.17
C ARG A 26 12.55 13.75 27.64
N ALA A 27 12.33 13.64 28.94
CA ALA A 27 11.17 12.93 29.50
C ALA A 27 9.85 13.58 29.04
N ILE A 28 9.76 14.92 29.05
CA ILE A 28 8.59 15.63 28.54
C ILE A 28 8.36 15.35 27.05
N ALA A 29 9.42 15.36 26.25
CA ALA A 29 9.32 15.08 24.81
C ALA A 29 8.88 13.64 24.53
N GLU A 30 9.41 12.67 25.27
CA GLU A 30 9.03 11.26 25.17
C GLU A 30 7.56 11.06 25.56
N GLU A 31 7.11 11.65 26.67
CA GLU A 31 5.72 11.57 27.14
C GLU A 31 4.74 12.25 26.16
N ALA A 32 5.08 13.45 25.68
CA ALA A 32 4.27 14.16 24.69
C ALA A 32 4.18 13.39 23.36
N GLY A 33 5.26 12.74 22.95
CA GLY A 33 5.32 11.87 21.79
C GLY A 33 4.45 10.63 21.95
N ALA A 34 4.56 9.94 23.09
CA ALA A 34 3.75 8.77 23.43
C ALA A 34 2.25 9.11 23.46
N LEU A 35 1.87 10.20 24.13
CA LEU A 35 0.49 10.68 24.18
C LEU A 35 -0.03 11.09 22.80
N GLY A 36 0.81 11.73 21.98
CA GLY A 36 0.48 12.10 20.61
C GLY A 36 0.21 10.87 19.73
N ALA A 37 1.09 9.88 19.79
CA ALA A 37 0.96 8.61 19.08
C ALA A 37 -0.30 7.85 19.52
N SER A 38 -0.51 7.71 20.84
CA SER A 38 -1.71 7.05 21.39
C SER A 38 -3.00 7.74 20.92
N ARG A 39 -3.10 9.06 21.01
CA ARG A 39 -4.28 9.80 20.50
C ARG A 39 -4.50 9.62 19.00
N ALA A 40 -3.43 9.55 18.21
CA ALA A 40 -3.54 9.31 16.78
C ALA A 40 -4.06 7.90 16.48
N LEU A 41 -3.55 6.89 17.20
CA LEU A 41 -4.02 5.50 17.08
C LEU A 41 -5.48 5.36 17.52
N THR A 42 -5.88 5.94 18.65
CA THR A 42 -7.29 5.96 19.09
C THR A 42 -8.22 6.64 18.08
N ARG A 43 -7.78 7.74 17.45
CA ARG A 43 -8.58 8.40 16.39
C ARG A 43 -8.75 7.54 15.14
N LEU A 44 -7.81 6.64 14.90
CA LEU A 44 -7.89 5.63 13.82
C LEU A 44 -8.63 4.36 14.28
N GLY A 45 -9.02 4.25 15.55
CA GLY A 45 -9.60 3.05 16.14
C GLY A 45 -8.62 1.90 16.26
N LEU A 46 -7.32 2.20 16.45
CA LEU A 46 -6.22 1.23 16.54
C LEU A 46 -5.60 1.21 17.95
N ASP A 47 -6.39 1.45 18.99
CA ASP A 47 -5.94 1.55 20.37
C ASP A 47 -6.10 0.26 21.19
N ASP A 48 -6.75 -0.76 20.64
CA ASP A 48 -6.85 -2.07 21.25
C ASP A 48 -5.61 -2.95 20.98
N ALA A 49 -5.48 -4.04 21.75
CA ALA A 49 -4.33 -4.93 21.69
C ALA A 49 -4.27 -5.78 20.41
N ASP A 50 -5.40 -5.99 19.74
CA ASP A 50 -5.54 -6.82 18.54
C ASP A 50 -5.37 -6.00 17.24
N ALA A 51 -5.48 -4.67 17.30
CA ALA A 51 -5.35 -3.75 16.17
C ALA A 51 -4.11 -4.00 15.28
N GLY A 52 -2.98 -4.36 15.89
CA GLY A 52 -1.75 -4.69 15.14
C GLY A 52 -1.92 -5.93 14.28
N LYS A 53 -2.57 -6.96 14.81
CA LYS A 53 -2.84 -8.23 14.13
C LYS A 53 -3.88 -8.05 13.03
N ASP A 54 -4.96 -7.33 13.32
CA ASP A 54 -6.00 -7.03 12.33
C ASP A 54 -5.42 -6.29 11.11
N MET A 55 -4.51 -5.35 11.34
CA MET A 55 -3.82 -4.64 10.26
C MET A 55 -2.89 -5.54 9.45
N GLU A 56 -2.29 -6.56 10.06
CA GLU A 56 -1.50 -7.57 9.35
C GLU A 56 -2.38 -8.46 8.47
N GLU A 57 -3.49 -8.97 9.02
CA GLU A 57 -4.47 -9.78 8.31
C GLU A 57 -5.07 -9.01 7.10
N LEU A 58 -5.46 -7.75 7.29
CA LEU A 58 -5.96 -6.91 6.19
C LEU A 58 -4.93 -6.71 5.08
N ARG A 59 -3.64 -6.56 5.43
CA ARG A 59 -2.56 -6.43 4.44
C ARG A 59 -2.35 -7.72 3.67
N GLU A 60 -2.45 -8.86 4.34
CA GLU A 60 -2.38 -10.18 3.70
C GLU A 60 -3.55 -10.40 2.73
N LEU A 61 -4.78 -10.13 3.17
CA LEU A 61 -5.98 -10.21 2.33
C LEU A 61 -5.90 -9.28 1.11
N LEU A 62 -5.42 -8.05 1.29
CA LEU A 62 -5.18 -7.11 0.19
C LEU A 62 -4.10 -7.61 -0.76
N GLY A 63 -3.07 -8.26 -0.23
CA GLY A 63 -2.05 -8.95 -1.02
C GLY A 63 -2.67 -10.01 -1.93
N ALA A 64 -3.41 -10.95 -1.34
CA ALA A 64 -4.08 -12.02 -2.07
C ALA A 64 -5.06 -11.49 -3.11
N TRP A 65 -5.86 -10.47 -2.77
CA TRP A 65 -6.79 -9.84 -3.71
C TRP A 65 -6.07 -9.17 -4.89
N ARG A 66 -4.97 -8.46 -4.63
CA ARG A 66 -4.18 -7.81 -5.69
C ARG A 66 -3.58 -8.83 -6.64
N ASP A 67 -3.12 -9.96 -6.12
CA ASP A 67 -2.56 -11.03 -6.92
C ASP A 67 -3.64 -11.75 -7.74
N ALA A 68 -4.79 -12.02 -7.15
CA ALA A 68 -5.96 -12.54 -7.86
C ALA A 68 -6.39 -11.60 -9.00
N LYS A 69 -6.45 -10.29 -8.74
CA LYS A 69 -6.78 -9.27 -9.76
C LYS A 69 -5.76 -9.28 -10.90
N ARG A 70 -4.46 -9.34 -10.59
CA ARG A 70 -3.40 -9.42 -11.62
C ARG A 70 -3.51 -10.69 -12.45
N SER A 71 -3.79 -11.81 -11.81
CA SER A 71 -4.01 -13.11 -12.47
C SER A 71 -5.21 -13.06 -13.42
N ALA A 72 -6.35 -12.53 -12.95
CA ALA A 72 -7.55 -12.37 -13.77
C ALA A 72 -7.29 -11.51 -15.01
N VAL A 73 -6.63 -10.35 -14.85
CA VAL A 73 -6.28 -9.48 -15.98
C VAL A 73 -5.39 -10.19 -16.98
N LYS A 74 -4.39 -10.96 -16.52
CA LYS A 74 -3.51 -11.75 -17.39
C LYS A 74 -4.28 -12.83 -18.14
N ALA A 75 -5.19 -13.53 -17.46
CA ALA A 75 -6.02 -14.56 -18.07
C ALA A 75 -6.95 -13.99 -19.15
N VAL A 76 -7.61 -12.88 -18.85
CA VAL A 76 -8.47 -12.16 -19.82
C VAL A 76 -7.65 -11.70 -21.02
N ALA A 77 -6.49 -11.08 -20.81
CA ALA A 77 -5.61 -10.66 -21.91
C ALA A 77 -5.18 -11.85 -22.78
N GLY A 78 -4.81 -12.98 -22.18
CA GLY A 78 -4.48 -14.20 -22.90
C GLY A 78 -5.65 -14.75 -23.71
N TRP A 79 -6.86 -14.77 -23.15
CA TRP A 79 -8.07 -15.19 -23.87
C TRP A 79 -8.39 -14.27 -25.05
N VAL A 80 -8.28 -12.95 -24.87
CA VAL A 80 -8.49 -11.97 -25.95
C VAL A 80 -7.51 -12.20 -27.09
N VAL A 81 -6.21 -12.40 -26.81
CA VAL A 81 -5.21 -12.69 -27.85
C VAL A 81 -5.56 -13.96 -28.62
N ARG A 82 -5.99 -15.03 -27.92
CA ARG A 82 -6.42 -16.28 -28.57
C ARG A 82 -7.63 -16.07 -29.48
N MET A 83 -8.62 -15.30 -29.04
CA MET A 83 -9.79 -14.95 -29.85
C MET A 83 -9.40 -14.17 -31.10
N VAL A 84 -8.52 -13.17 -30.98
CA VAL A 84 -8.02 -12.41 -32.12
C VAL A 84 -7.28 -13.31 -33.11
N LEU A 85 -6.39 -14.18 -32.64
CA LEU A 85 -5.67 -15.12 -33.50
C LEU A 85 -6.62 -16.09 -34.21
N ALA A 86 -7.62 -16.63 -33.50
CA ALA A 86 -8.64 -17.50 -34.11
C ALA A 86 -9.41 -16.76 -35.22
N LEU A 87 -9.80 -15.51 -34.98
CA LEU A 87 -10.47 -14.69 -36.00
C LEU A 87 -9.57 -14.43 -37.23
N VAL A 88 -8.28 -14.19 -37.02
CA VAL A 88 -7.31 -14.04 -38.13
C VAL A 88 -7.21 -15.33 -38.95
N MET A 89 -7.12 -16.49 -38.29
CA MET A 89 -7.08 -17.78 -38.99
C MET A 89 -8.35 -18.03 -39.79
N VAL A 90 -9.53 -17.76 -39.22
CA VAL A 90 -10.81 -17.84 -39.94
C VAL A 90 -10.82 -16.91 -41.14
N GLY A 91 -10.37 -15.66 -40.98
CA GLY A 91 -10.28 -14.69 -42.08
C GLY A 91 -9.38 -15.16 -43.23
N ILE A 92 -8.24 -15.77 -42.91
CA ILE A 92 -7.33 -16.35 -43.91
C ILE A 92 -7.99 -17.55 -44.62
N ALA A 93 -8.63 -18.45 -43.89
CA ALA A 93 -9.29 -19.62 -44.46
C ALA A 93 -10.41 -19.22 -45.45
N VAL A 94 -11.20 -18.19 -45.09
CA VAL A 94 -12.23 -17.62 -45.97
C VAL A 94 -11.60 -16.99 -47.21
N LYS A 95 -10.53 -16.18 -47.05
CA LYS A 95 -9.83 -15.53 -48.17
C LYS A 95 -9.20 -16.52 -49.15
N LEU A 96 -8.68 -17.64 -48.65
CA LEU A 96 -8.06 -18.70 -49.46
C LEU A 96 -9.08 -19.68 -50.06
N GLY A 97 -10.38 -19.51 -49.79
CA GLY A 97 -11.44 -20.31 -50.43
C GLY A 97 -11.59 -21.73 -49.87
N PHE A 98 -11.07 -22.02 -48.67
CA PHE A 98 -11.17 -23.36 -48.04
C PHE A 98 -12.62 -23.79 -47.72
N TRP A 99 -13.62 -22.91 -47.85
CA TRP A 99 -15.05 -23.24 -47.73
C TRP A 99 -15.58 -24.08 -48.92
N GLY A 100 -14.79 -24.29 -49.98
CA GLY A 100 -15.22 -25.04 -51.18
C GLY A 100 -14.65 -26.46 -51.35
N VAL A 101 -13.65 -26.89 -50.57
CA VAL A 101 -12.95 -28.18 -50.79
C VAL A 101 -13.64 -29.31 -50.03
N GLY A 102 -14.92 -29.54 -50.36
CA GLY A 102 -15.76 -30.55 -49.72
C GLY A 102 -17.06 -30.84 -50.47
N ARG A 103 -17.12 -30.55 -51.77
CA ARG A 103 -18.12 -31.09 -52.69
C ARG A 103 -17.41 -31.90 -53.77
#